data_AF-A0AB73QU43-F1
#
_entry.id   AF-A0AB73QU43-F1
#
_cell.length_a   1.000
_cell.length_b   1.000
_cell.length_c   1.000
_cell.angle_alpha   90.00
_cell.angle_beta   90.00
_cell.angle_gamma   90.00
#
_symmetry.space_group_name_H-M   'P 1'
#
loop_
_entity.id
_entity.type
_entity.pdbx_description
1 polymer ?
#
loop_
_entity_poly.entity_id
_entity_poly.type
_entity_poly.pdbx_seq_one_letter_code
_entity_poly.pdbx_strand_id
1 'polypeptide(L)'
;MIKKIGVISLLFFLLSTNALANTNQQIEVFDCKKEMVIQKQSLDPTIEKEAVQYAKAITGPFKNLNVVPKDGHMIKIPLTKPVSIANQWLHTTIDEVLILLPQNEKPYIMLYDDENNPHFYYVKGDPNRLLKQMNVTL
;
A
#
# COMPACT_ATOMS: atom_id res chain seq x y z
N MET A 1 -60.63 -1.39 -11.46
CA MET A 1 -59.44 -2.01 -12.11
C MET A 1 -58.26 -1.12 -11.82
N ILE A 2 -57.20 -1.65 -11.18
CA ILE A 2 -55.85 -1.11 -10.91
C ILE A 2 -55.46 -1.62 -9.51
N LYS A 3 -55.05 -2.88 -9.45
CA LYS A 3 -54.30 -3.47 -8.34
C LYS A 3 -53.38 -4.50 -9.02
N LYS A 4 -52.08 -4.49 -8.68
CA LYS A 4 -51.00 -5.37 -9.21
C LYS A 4 -49.99 -4.76 -10.22
N ILE A 5 -49.68 -3.46 -10.17
CA ILE A 5 -48.53 -2.89 -10.94
C ILE A 5 -47.35 -2.48 -10.02
N GLY A 6 -47.59 -2.25 -8.73
CA GLY A 6 -46.55 -1.75 -7.82
C GLY A 6 -45.46 -2.76 -7.40
N VAL A 7 -45.68 -4.07 -7.58
CA VAL A 7 -44.75 -5.10 -7.06
C VAL A 7 -43.60 -5.39 -8.02
N ILE A 8 -43.79 -5.19 -9.33
CA ILE A 8 -42.75 -5.51 -10.33
C ILE A 8 -41.62 -4.47 -10.31
N SER A 9 -41.92 -3.20 -9.98
CA SER A 9 -40.89 -2.15 -9.96
C SER A 9 -39.89 -2.30 -8.80
N LEU A 10 -40.25 -3.00 -7.72
CA LEU A 10 -39.37 -3.18 -6.56
C LEU A 10 -38.34 -4.30 -6.78
N LEU A 11 -38.62 -5.27 -7.66
CA LEU A 11 -37.66 -6.35 -7.96
C LEU A 11 -36.48 -5.89 -8.83
N PHE A 12 -36.63 -4.83 -9.63
CA PHE A 12 -35.54 -4.34 -10.48
C PHE A 12 -34.44 -3.59 -9.72
N PHE A 13 -34.72 -3.09 -8.51
CA PHE A 13 -33.70 -2.42 -7.67
C PHE A 13 -32.72 -3.37 -6.99
N LEU A 14 -33.01 -4.69 -6.97
CA LEU A 14 -32.16 -5.69 -6.34
C LEU A 14 -31.09 -6.27 -7.28
N LEU A 15 -31.07 -5.83 -8.55
CA LEU A 15 -30.08 -6.20 -9.55
C LEU A 15 -28.93 -5.17 -9.64
N SER A 16 -28.59 -4.51 -8.54
CA SER A 16 -27.33 -3.77 -8.46
C SER A 16 -26.20 -4.79 -8.58
N THR A 17 -25.61 -4.89 -9.78
CA THR A 17 -24.36 -5.59 -9.98
C THR A 17 -23.34 -4.97 -9.03
N ASN A 18 -22.72 -5.79 -8.17
CA ASN A 18 -21.49 -5.39 -7.51
C ASN A 18 -20.46 -5.26 -8.63
N ALA A 19 -20.38 -4.08 -9.24
CA ALA A 19 -19.24 -3.73 -10.05
C ALA A 19 -18.05 -3.87 -9.09
N LEU A 20 -17.26 -4.93 -9.27
CA LEU A 20 -15.92 -5.00 -8.72
C LEU A 20 -15.25 -3.73 -9.23
N ALA A 21 -15.12 -2.75 -8.35
CA ALA A 21 -14.40 -1.55 -8.65
C ALA A 21 -12.98 -2.02 -8.96
N ASN A 22 -12.62 -2.08 -10.24
CA ASN A 22 -11.24 -2.05 -10.67
C ASN A 22 -10.73 -0.66 -10.27
N THR A 23 -10.45 -0.48 -8.98
CA THR A 23 -9.70 0.66 -8.49
C THR A 23 -8.42 0.63 -9.31
N ASN A 24 -8.20 1.63 -10.15
CA ASN A 24 -6.95 1.79 -10.86
C ASN A 24 -5.90 1.97 -9.76
N GLN A 25 -5.30 0.87 -9.32
CA GLN A 25 -4.40 0.85 -8.17
C GLN A 25 -3.21 1.70 -8.56
N GLN A 26 -2.92 2.71 -7.74
CA GLN A 26 -1.87 3.68 -8.00
C GLN A 26 -0.82 3.58 -6.93
N ILE A 27 0.43 3.61 -7.36
CA ILE A 27 1.56 3.88 -6.49
C ILE A 27 1.59 5.39 -6.26
N GLU A 28 1.73 5.80 -5.01
CA GLU A 28 1.84 7.21 -4.63
C GLU A 28 3.20 7.48 -3.98
N VAL A 29 3.87 8.54 -4.44
CA VAL A 29 5.11 9.02 -3.82
C VAL A 29 4.79 10.31 -3.08
N PHE A 30 5.01 10.30 -1.79
CA PHE A 30 4.82 11.40 -0.87
C PHE A 30 6.16 12.03 -0.50
N ASP A 31 6.27 13.35 -0.63
CA ASP A 31 7.41 14.12 -0.14
C ASP A 31 7.13 14.51 1.31
N CYS A 32 7.95 14.01 2.23
CA CYS A 32 7.73 14.16 3.67
C CYS A 32 7.93 15.61 4.13
N LYS A 33 8.72 16.40 3.40
CA LYS A 33 8.97 17.79 3.72
C LYS A 33 7.88 18.72 3.17
N LYS A 34 7.36 18.41 1.98
CA LYS A 34 6.24 19.16 1.36
C LYS A 34 4.88 18.74 1.90
N GLU A 35 4.82 17.64 2.64
CA GLU A 35 3.61 17.05 3.21
C GLU A 35 2.53 16.74 2.16
N MET A 36 2.96 16.35 0.95
CA MET A 36 2.02 16.08 -0.15
C MET A 36 2.51 14.97 -1.09
N VAL A 37 1.56 14.36 -1.78
CA VAL A 37 1.84 13.44 -2.89
C VAL A 37 2.41 14.24 -4.06
N ILE A 38 3.64 13.92 -4.46
CA ILE A 38 4.36 14.56 -5.57
C ILE A 38 4.27 13.78 -6.87
N GLN A 39 3.93 12.48 -6.80
CA GLN A 39 3.78 11.63 -7.98
C GLN A 39 2.75 10.53 -7.73
N LYS A 40 1.95 10.26 -8.76
CA LYS A 40 1.09 9.07 -8.86
C LYS A 40 1.38 8.36 -10.16
N GLN A 41 1.44 7.04 -10.13
CA GLN A 41 1.55 6.21 -11.33
C GLN A 41 0.71 4.95 -11.18
N SER A 42 0.30 4.35 -12.30
CA SER A 42 -0.35 3.04 -12.27
C SER A 42 0.57 2.00 -11.62
N LEU A 43 -0.03 1.06 -10.89
CA LEU A 43 0.69 -0.04 -10.27
C LEU A 43 1.49 -0.82 -11.31
N ASP A 44 2.80 -0.88 -11.11
CA ASP A 44 3.73 -1.66 -11.92
C ASP A 44 3.95 -3.02 -11.24
N PRO A 45 3.69 -4.16 -11.93
CA PRO A 45 3.89 -5.49 -11.35
C PRO A 45 5.31 -5.79 -10.88
N THR A 46 6.31 -5.14 -11.49
CA THR A 46 7.72 -5.24 -11.08
C THR A 46 7.94 -4.57 -9.73
N ILE A 47 7.38 -3.36 -9.56
CA ILE A 47 7.46 -2.61 -8.30
C ILE A 47 6.68 -3.31 -7.20
N GLU A 48 5.47 -3.79 -7.50
CA GLU A 48 4.65 -4.59 -6.57
C GLU A 48 5.43 -5.83 -6.09
N LYS A 49 6.02 -6.58 -7.03
CA LYS A 49 6.83 -7.76 -6.69
C LYS A 49 8.01 -7.41 -5.80
N GLU A 50 8.70 -6.30 -6.07
CA GLU A 50 9.84 -5.84 -5.27
C GLU A 50 9.40 -5.42 -3.85
N ALA A 51 8.28 -4.69 -3.73
CA ALA A 51 7.68 -4.33 -2.45
C ALA A 51 7.36 -5.56 -1.59
N VAL A 52 6.77 -6.59 -2.21
CA VAL A 52 6.51 -7.88 -1.54
C VAL A 52 7.82 -8.58 -1.13
N GLN A 53 8.89 -8.49 -1.93
CA GLN A 53 10.19 -9.04 -1.51
C GLN A 53 10.74 -8.32 -0.28
N TYR A 54 10.61 -6.99 -0.18
CA TYR A 54 10.99 -6.25 1.01
C TYR A 54 10.20 -6.71 2.24
N ALA A 55 8.87 -6.84 2.13
CA ALA A 55 8.01 -7.35 3.20
C ALA A 55 8.37 -8.78 3.66
N LYS A 56 8.87 -9.62 2.76
CA LYS A 56 9.35 -10.98 3.08
C LYS A 56 10.76 -11.00 3.67
N ALA A 57 11.54 -9.95 3.46
CA ALA A 57 12.96 -9.88 3.83
C ALA A 57 13.22 -9.02 5.08
N ILE A 58 12.30 -9.04 6.05
CA ILE A 58 12.43 -8.31 7.31
C ILE A 58 13.66 -8.80 8.09
N THR A 59 14.47 -7.84 8.52
CA THR A 59 15.71 -8.06 9.29
C THR A 59 15.55 -7.74 10.77
N GLY A 60 14.57 -6.91 11.14
CA GLY A 60 14.27 -6.57 12.52
C GLY A 60 13.30 -5.40 12.65
N PRO A 61 12.79 -5.14 13.86
CA PRO A 61 11.89 -4.03 14.12
C PRO A 61 12.62 -2.70 13.95
N PHE A 62 11.88 -1.70 13.47
CA PHE A 62 12.29 -0.30 13.56
C PHE A 62 12.27 0.15 15.02
N LYS A 63 13.28 0.88 15.46
CA LYS A 63 13.50 1.18 16.89
C LYS A 63 13.33 2.66 17.26
N ASN A 64 13.11 3.55 16.29
CA ASN A 64 12.95 4.96 16.61
C ASN A 64 11.50 5.26 16.99
N LEU A 65 11.31 6.18 17.95
CA LEU A 65 9.99 6.59 18.42
C LEU A 65 9.23 7.41 17.36
N ASN A 66 9.95 8.13 16.51
CA ASN A 66 9.36 8.90 15.41
C ASN A 66 9.32 8.03 14.16
N VAL A 67 8.15 7.45 13.90
CA VAL A 67 7.94 6.50 12.78
C VAL A 67 7.62 7.17 11.45
N VAL A 68 7.26 8.45 11.46
CA VAL A 68 7.08 9.25 10.25
C VAL A 68 8.32 10.12 10.07
N PRO A 69 9.05 9.97 8.96
CA PRO A 69 10.25 10.76 8.71
C PRO A 69 9.89 12.22 8.44
N LYS A 70 10.76 13.14 8.88
CA LYS A 70 10.58 14.59 8.68
C LYS A 70 11.01 15.07 7.29
N ASP A 71 11.85 14.29 6.63
CA ASP A 71 12.40 14.56 5.31
C ASP A 71 12.47 13.26 4.49
N GLY A 72 12.80 13.38 3.21
CA GLY A 72 12.81 12.25 2.28
C GLY A 72 11.42 11.92 1.74
N HIS A 73 11.22 10.64 1.39
CA HIS A 73 10.04 10.20 0.64
C HIS A 73 9.37 9.00 1.29
N MET A 74 8.05 8.89 1.09
CA MET A 74 7.29 7.68 1.41
C MET A 74 6.62 7.19 0.13
N ILE A 75 6.69 5.89 -0.14
CA ILE A 75 6.08 5.27 -1.31
C ILE A 75 4.96 4.36 -0.82
N LYS A 76 3.72 4.64 -1.21
CA LYS A 76 2.56 3.79 -0.95
C LYS A 76 2.35 2.85 -2.14
N ILE A 77 2.46 1.55 -1.91
CA ILE A 77 2.35 0.53 -2.96
C ILE A 77 1.19 -0.41 -2.61
N PRO A 78 0.01 -0.27 -3.24
CA PRO A 78 -1.07 -1.24 -3.09
C PRO A 78 -0.69 -2.57 -3.75
N LEU A 79 -1.20 -3.68 -3.22
CA LEU A 79 -1.05 -5.01 -3.81
C LEU A 79 -2.31 -5.40 -4.58
N THR A 80 -2.13 -6.03 -5.74
CA THR A 80 -3.24 -6.51 -6.58
C THR A 80 -4.12 -7.54 -5.88
N LYS A 81 -3.52 -8.26 -4.93
CA LYS A 81 -4.20 -9.22 -4.06
C LYS A 81 -3.50 -9.28 -2.71
N PRO A 82 -4.21 -9.65 -1.64
CA PRO A 82 -3.59 -9.86 -0.34
C PRO A 82 -2.46 -10.91 -0.41
N VAL A 83 -1.36 -10.65 0.30
CA VAL A 83 -0.18 -11.51 0.36
C VAL A 83 0.09 -11.91 1.79
N SER A 84 0.13 -13.22 2.05
CA SER A 84 0.53 -13.73 3.36
C SER A 84 2.03 -13.57 3.58
N ILE A 85 2.38 -12.95 4.71
CA ILE A 85 3.74 -12.79 5.22
C ILE A 85 3.84 -13.64 6.47
N ALA A 86 4.75 -14.61 6.44
CA ALA A 86 5.05 -15.46 7.58
C ALA A 86 6.58 -15.53 7.74
N ASN A 87 7.09 -14.79 8.73
CA ASN A 87 8.48 -14.81 9.15
C ASN A 87 8.56 -14.65 10.68
N GLN A 88 9.76 -14.62 11.25
CA GLN A 88 9.95 -14.53 12.71
C GLN A 88 9.48 -13.22 13.35
N TRP A 89 9.23 -12.18 12.55
CA TRP A 89 8.83 -10.85 13.01
C TRP A 89 7.34 -10.58 12.82
N LEU A 90 6.73 -11.17 11.79
CA LEU A 90 5.36 -10.90 11.40
C LEU A 90 4.70 -12.16 10.81
N HIS A 91 3.48 -12.41 11.26
CA HIS A 91 2.59 -13.44 10.71
C HIS A 91 1.23 -12.81 10.44
N THR A 92 1.02 -12.32 9.21
CA THR A 92 -0.23 -11.65 8.82
C THR A 92 -0.44 -11.72 7.31
N THR A 93 -1.55 -11.16 6.82
CA THR A 93 -1.80 -10.93 5.40
C THR A 93 -1.82 -9.44 5.14
N ILE A 94 -1.01 -8.98 4.19
CA ILE A 94 -0.90 -7.56 3.82
C ILE A 94 -1.59 -7.32 2.49
N ASP A 95 -2.16 -6.13 2.31
CA ASP A 95 -2.75 -5.65 1.05
C ASP A 95 -2.04 -4.40 0.50
N GLU A 96 -1.15 -3.79 1.29
CA GLU A 96 -0.28 -2.70 0.88
C GLU A 96 1.09 -2.74 1.58
N VAL A 97 2.07 -2.09 0.97
CA VAL A 97 3.41 -1.88 1.53
C VAL A 97 3.72 -0.39 1.45
N LEU A 98 4.06 0.22 2.59
CA LEU A 98 4.58 1.58 2.62
C LEU A 98 6.10 1.52 2.81
N ILE A 99 6.84 2.14 1.89
CA ILE A 99 8.29 2.23 1.93
C ILE A 99 8.67 3.62 2.41
N LEU A 100 9.38 3.73 3.53
CA LEU A 100 9.85 5.00 4.08
C LEU A 100 11.34 5.16 3.77
N LEU A 101 11.66 6.27 3.11
CA LEU A 101 12.99 6.63 2.59
C LEU A 101 13.44 7.98 3.17
N PRO A 102 13.81 8.05 4.47
CA PRO A 102 14.30 9.28 5.08
C PRO A 102 15.63 9.69 4.44
N GLN A 103 15.95 11.00 4.43
CA GLN A 103 17.14 11.49 3.73
C GLN A 103 18.46 11.05 4.40
N ASN A 104 18.47 10.98 5.74
CA ASN A 104 19.69 10.75 6.54
C ASN A 104 19.61 9.50 7.43
N GLU A 105 18.65 8.61 7.18
CA GLU A 105 18.47 7.38 7.95
C GLU A 105 18.32 6.16 7.04
N LYS A 106 18.42 4.96 7.61
CA LYS A 106 18.19 3.73 6.85
C LYS A 106 16.72 3.62 6.44
N PRO A 107 16.41 3.23 5.19
CA PRO A 107 15.06 2.87 4.79
C PRO A 107 14.43 1.81 5.67
N TYR A 108 13.12 1.91 5.86
CA TYR A 108 12.30 0.93 6.54
C TYR A 108 10.93 0.85 5.87
N ILE A 109 10.16 -0.17 6.21
CA ILE A 109 8.80 -0.34 5.69
C ILE A 109 7.79 -0.24 6.81
N MET A 110 6.57 0.12 6.45
CA MET A 110 5.38 -0.01 7.29
C MET A 110 4.41 -0.98 6.63
N LEU A 111 3.89 -1.92 7.42
CA LEU A 111 2.90 -2.90 7.04
C LEU A 111 1.74 -2.83 8.02
N TYR A 112 0.50 -2.96 7.53
CA TYR A 112 -0.66 -3.19 8.39
C TYR A 112 -0.82 -4.69 8.65
N ASP A 113 -1.16 -5.04 9.89
CA ASP A 113 -1.66 -6.39 10.19
C ASP A 113 -3.17 -6.50 9.91
N ASP A 114 -3.70 -7.68 10.17
CA ASP A 114 -5.11 -8.04 10.03
C ASP A 114 -6.04 -7.30 10.99
N GLU A 115 -5.51 -6.70 12.06
CA GLU A 115 -6.21 -5.80 12.96
C GLU A 115 -6.06 -4.31 12.56
N ASN A 116 -5.41 -4.05 11.42
CA ASN A 116 -5.11 -2.72 10.89
C ASN A 116 -4.15 -1.90 11.80
N ASN A 117 -3.32 -2.59 12.59
CA ASN A 117 -2.24 -1.95 13.35
C ASN A 117 -1.01 -1.76 12.45
N PRO A 118 -0.36 -0.58 12.47
CA PRO A 118 0.86 -0.34 11.71
C PRO A 118 2.09 -0.92 12.40
N HIS A 119 2.91 -1.66 11.65
CA HIS A 119 4.16 -2.23 12.11
C HIS A 119 5.33 -1.78 11.25
N PHE A 120 6.45 -1.42 11.88
CA PHE A 120 7.61 -0.80 11.21
C PHE A 120 8.84 -1.70 11.27
N TYR A 121 9.50 -1.91 10.13
CA TYR A 121 10.57 -2.90 10.00
C TYR A 121 11.72 -2.45 9.11
N TYR A 122 12.95 -2.80 9.51
CA TYR A 122 14.09 -2.79 8.61
C TYR A 122 14.06 -4.02 7.71
N VAL A 123 14.49 -3.87 6.46
CA VAL A 123 14.47 -4.92 5.45
C VAL A 123 15.84 -5.10 4.80
N LYS A 124 16.09 -6.31 4.27
CA LYS A 124 17.25 -6.58 3.44
C LYS A 124 17.03 -6.01 2.03
N GLY A 125 18.05 -5.37 1.46
CA GLY A 125 18.03 -4.80 0.12
C GLY A 125 18.21 -3.29 0.14
N ASP A 126 17.83 -2.61 -0.95
CA ASP A 126 17.99 -1.15 -1.11
C ASP A 126 16.68 -0.52 -1.62
N PRO A 127 15.71 -0.26 -0.72
CA PRO A 127 14.41 0.29 -1.10
C PRO A 127 14.47 1.65 -1.82
N ASN A 128 15.58 2.40 -1.71
CA ASN A 128 15.77 3.66 -2.44
C ASN A 128 15.74 3.48 -3.97
N ARG A 129 16.02 2.26 -4.46
CA ARG A 129 16.01 1.96 -5.91
C ARG A 129 14.64 2.14 -6.53
N LEU A 130 13.57 2.00 -5.75
CA LEU A 130 12.20 2.16 -6.23
C LEU A 130 11.96 3.59 -6.76
N LEU A 131 12.50 4.63 -6.11
CA LEU A 131 12.38 6.01 -6.61
C LEU A 131 12.98 6.17 -8.01
N LYS A 132 14.12 5.51 -8.26
CA LYS A 132 14.79 5.54 -9.56
C LYS A 132 13.99 4.79 -10.62
N GLN A 133 13.44 3.62 -10.30
CA GLN A 133 12.58 2.85 -11.21
C GLN A 133 11.32 3.62 -11.61
N MET A 134 10.76 4.40 -10.68
CA MET A 134 9.60 5.26 -10.90
C MET A 134 9.93 6.58 -11.60
N ASN A 135 11.20 6.85 -11.91
CA ASN A 135 11.67 8.12 -12.47
C ASN A 135 11.19 9.35 -11.69
N VAL A 136 11.19 9.27 -10.35
CA VAL A 136 10.71 10.37 -9.50
C VAL A 136 11.62 11.58 -9.65
N THR A 137 11.02 12.73 -9.97
CA THR A 137 11.72 14.01 -9.99
C THR A 137 11.73 14.58 -8.58
N LEU A 138 12.92 14.61 -7.95
CA LEU A 138 13.14 15.02 -6.56
C LEU A 138 13.35 16.54 -6.45
#